data_AF-A0A0M2NZR6-F1
#
_entry.id   AF-A0A0M2NZR6-F1
#
_cell.length_a   1.000
_cell.length_b   1.000
_cell.length_c   1.000
_cell.angle_alpha   90.00
_cell.angle_beta   90.00
_cell.angle_gamma   90.00
#
_symmetry.space_group_name_H-M   'P 1'
#
loop_
_entity.id
_entity.type
_entity.pdbx_description
1 polymer ?
#
loop_
_entity_poly.entity_id
_entity_poly.type
_entity_poly.pdbx_seq_one_letter_code
_entity_poly.pdbx_strand_id
1 'polypeptide(L)'
;MSEYLKEINEFWQEYLDQYNSIYDLDTLNEIIKRHDTTAFLHPQDLAYFKKNFGEDFSNIPRFKKLIDFANGKVKINKHRQRIVQNDAVLSPAIARPYFGNPEIADIVILKKKAENDFIINDPSLPEEMIVHYRNRILQDIQGKLNLNGQKVFLPYIDHHCWFKKYIYSNGSILKQFNINPNRVMVMNFFPYQTGHTAGIPKDFLTFNHYLPSQVMNFELLLKIINDDKRRIYIVSEEELFISIFKNFTNSELHQYLVDNLFVLSSKQNRHITACNVLSYKEHVKRLKKKESLNKIDYYKWNQQQKKERELGNSDFIRKLKAIQYKEALPR
;
A
#
# COMPACT_ATOMS: atom_id res chain seq x y z
N MET A 1 17.42 7.44 -17.68
CA MET A 1 16.08 7.02 -17.22
C MET A 1 15.33 6.53 -18.45
N SER A 2 14.70 5.34 -18.45
CA SER A 2 13.97 4.90 -19.65
C SER A 2 12.73 5.76 -19.89
N GLU A 3 12.20 5.75 -21.12
CA GLU A 3 10.95 6.44 -21.46
C GLU A 3 9.78 5.95 -20.59
N TYR A 4 9.74 4.66 -20.25
CA TYR A 4 8.73 4.09 -19.36
C TYR A 4 8.81 4.63 -17.93
N LEU A 5 10.01 4.73 -17.35
CA LEU A 5 10.18 5.30 -16.02
C LEU A 5 9.93 6.81 -16.01
N LYS A 6 10.31 7.48 -17.11
CA LYS A 6 9.99 8.89 -17.31
C LYS A 6 8.48 9.08 -17.33
N GLU A 7 7.74 8.31 -18.12
CA GLU A 7 6.26 8.35 -18.19
C GLU A 7 5.60 8.07 -16.83
N ILE A 8 6.08 7.07 -16.08
CA ILE A 8 5.56 6.81 -14.72
C ILE A 8 5.90 7.96 -13.77
N ASN A 9 7.11 8.49 -13.83
CA ASN A 9 7.49 9.62 -12.98
C ASN A 9 6.70 10.88 -13.35
N GLU A 10 6.46 11.15 -14.63
CA GLU A 10 5.63 12.26 -15.11
C GLU A 10 4.19 12.10 -14.65
N PHE A 11 3.61 10.90 -14.77
CA PHE A 11 2.29 10.60 -14.21
C PHE A 11 2.22 10.95 -12.72
N TRP A 12 3.23 10.57 -11.95
CA TRP A 12 3.27 10.89 -10.52
C TRP A 12 3.58 12.35 -10.22
N GLN A 13 4.38 13.02 -11.04
CA GLN A 13 4.58 14.46 -10.93
C GLN A 13 3.26 15.20 -11.17
N GLU A 14 2.50 14.86 -12.21
CA GLU A 14 1.18 15.45 -12.47
C GLU A 14 0.18 15.17 -11.36
N TYR A 15 0.14 13.92 -10.86
CA TYR A 15 -0.68 13.53 -9.71
C TYR A 15 -0.30 14.32 -8.45
N LEU A 16 1.00 14.54 -8.25
CA LEU A 16 1.51 15.18 -7.04
C LEU A 16 1.58 16.67 -7.14
N ASP A 17 1.69 17.30 -8.28
CA ASP A 17 1.65 18.76 -8.37
C ASP A 17 0.29 19.28 -7.86
N GLN A 18 -0.74 18.46 -7.99
CA GLN A 18 -2.05 18.68 -7.39
C GLN A 18 -2.09 18.40 -5.88
N TYR A 19 -1.17 17.61 -5.33
CA TYR A 19 -1.05 17.29 -3.90
C TYR A 19 0.04 18.09 -3.18
N ASN A 20 1.08 18.55 -3.87
CA ASN A 20 2.34 19.08 -3.35
C ASN A 20 2.16 20.49 -2.82
N SER A 21 1.17 21.23 -3.32
CA SER A 21 0.76 22.53 -2.76
C SER A 21 0.20 22.42 -1.33
N ILE A 22 0.18 21.24 -0.70
CA ILE A 22 -0.32 20.97 0.65
C ILE A 22 0.83 20.68 1.63
N TYR A 23 2.03 20.35 1.14
CA TYR A 23 3.07 19.70 1.96
C TYR A 23 4.45 20.37 1.99
N ASP A 24 4.62 21.54 1.37
CA ASP A 24 5.75 22.40 1.73
C ASP A 24 5.58 22.93 3.16
N LEU A 25 6.67 23.40 3.77
CA LEU A 25 6.67 23.82 5.18
C LEU A 25 5.65 24.94 5.43
N ASP A 26 5.53 25.87 4.49
CA ASP A 26 4.60 27.00 4.58
C ASP A 26 3.15 26.53 4.55
N THR A 27 2.82 25.56 3.70
CA THR A 27 1.47 25.02 3.62
C THR A 27 1.14 24.11 4.80
N LEU A 28 2.09 23.31 5.28
CA LEU A 28 1.93 22.55 6.53
C LEU A 28 1.63 23.48 7.70
N ASN A 29 2.35 24.60 7.80
CA ASN A 29 2.11 25.64 8.81
C ASN A 29 0.73 26.28 8.64
N GLU A 30 0.31 26.58 7.41
CA GLU A 30 -1.03 27.11 7.13
C GLU A 30 -2.14 26.10 7.42
N ILE A 31 -1.97 24.81 7.15
CA ILE A 31 -2.92 23.74 7.52
C ILE A 31 -3.11 23.69 9.04
N ILE A 32 -2.01 23.75 9.80
CA ILE A 32 -2.04 23.78 11.26
C ILE A 32 -2.76 25.04 11.75
N LYS A 33 -2.37 26.21 11.23
CA LYS A 33 -2.94 27.52 11.59
C LYS A 33 -4.42 27.65 11.26
N ARG A 34 -4.86 27.10 10.12
CA ARG A 34 -6.26 27.09 9.67
C ARG A 34 -7.07 25.94 10.28
N HIS A 35 -6.43 25.03 11.01
CA HIS A 35 -7.04 23.78 11.48
C HIS A 35 -7.74 23.01 10.35
N ASP A 36 -7.13 22.96 9.16
CA ASP A 36 -7.71 22.25 8.02
C ASP A 36 -7.67 20.74 8.23
N THR A 37 -8.80 20.20 8.68
CA THR A 37 -8.97 18.77 8.94
C THR A 37 -9.14 17.95 7.66
N THR A 38 -9.29 18.56 6.49
CA THR A 38 -9.47 17.87 5.21
C THR A 38 -8.19 17.77 4.39
N ALA A 39 -7.09 18.37 4.84
CA ALA A 39 -5.81 18.42 4.13
C ALA A 39 -5.19 17.05 3.79
N PHE A 40 -5.64 15.96 4.42
CA PHE A 40 -5.21 14.61 4.05
C PHE A 40 -5.88 14.08 2.77
N LEU A 41 -6.95 14.74 2.29
CA LEU A 41 -7.66 14.40 1.06
C LEU A 41 -6.94 15.00 -0.15
N HIS A 42 -6.89 14.23 -1.24
CA HIS A 42 -6.55 14.75 -2.56
C HIS A 42 -7.50 15.90 -2.90
N PRO A 43 -7.01 17.00 -3.49
CA PRO A 43 -7.89 18.09 -3.91
C PRO A 43 -9.03 17.69 -4.84
N GLN A 44 -8.82 16.75 -5.76
CA GLN A 44 -9.88 16.25 -6.64
C GLN A 44 -10.94 15.44 -5.88
N ASP A 45 -10.52 14.67 -4.87
CA ASP A 45 -11.46 13.92 -4.02
C ASP A 45 -12.22 14.87 -3.08
N LEU A 46 -11.55 15.90 -2.55
CA LEU A 46 -12.18 16.96 -1.76
C LEU A 46 -13.24 17.69 -2.60
N ALA A 47 -12.90 18.09 -3.83
CA ALA A 47 -13.84 18.71 -4.75
C ALA A 47 -15.00 17.76 -5.10
N TYR A 48 -14.71 16.49 -5.32
CA TYR A 48 -15.72 15.45 -5.53
C TYR A 48 -16.66 15.34 -4.32
N PHE A 49 -16.13 15.35 -3.09
CA PHE A 49 -16.95 15.28 -1.89
C PHE A 49 -17.85 16.48 -1.73
N LYS A 50 -17.31 17.69 -1.90
CA LYS A 50 -18.08 18.92 -1.85
C LYS A 50 -19.21 18.94 -2.87
N LYS A 51 -18.92 18.53 -4.11
CA LYS A 51 -19.90 18.45 -5.20
C LYS A 51 -21.02 17.46 -4.92
N ASN A 52 -20.72 16.29 -4.37
CA ASN A 52 -21.68 15.19 -4.24
C ASN A 52 -22.35 15.10 -2.86
N PHE A 53 -21.78 15.71 -1.83
CA PHE A 53 -22.24 15.60 -0.44
C PHE A 53 -22.35 16.94 0.29
N GLY A 54 -22.08 18.07 -0.37
CA GLY A 54 -22.16 19.42 0.20
C GLY A 54 -20.82 19.93 0.77
N GLU A 55 -20.69 21.26 0.89
CA GLU A 55 -19.51 21.90 1.47
C GLU A 55 -19.27 21.50 2.94
N ASP A 56 -20.32 21.13 3.65
CA ASP A 56 -20.31 20.71 5.05
C ASP A 56 -20.22 19.18 5.21
N PHE A 57 -19.81 18.44 4.16
CA PHE A 57 -19.71 16.98 4.21
C PHE A 57 -18.87 16.48 5.40
N SER A 58 -17.89 17.26 5.87
CA SER A 58 -17.06 16.96 7.03
C SER A 58 -17.83 16.80 8.34
N ASN A 59 -19.05 17.37 8.44
CA ASN A 59 -19.93 17.26 9.61
C ASN A 59 -20.84 16.03 9.54
N ILE A 60 -21.04 15.46 8.36
CA ILE A 60 -21.81 14.22 8.21
C ILE A 60 -21.08 13.12 9.01
N PRO A 61 -21.75 12.43 9.96
CA PRO A 61 -21.09 11.56 10.95
C PRO A 61 -20.08 10.58 10.39
N ARG A 62 -20.35 10.05 9.20
CA ARG A 62 -19.50 9.07 8.51
C ARG A 62 -18.20 9.65 7.97
N PHE A 63 -18.23 10.87 7.43
CA PHE A 63 -17.05 11.59 6.96
C PHE A 63 -16.28 12.19 8.14
N LYS A 64 -16.99 12.74 9.13
CA LYS A 64 -16.41 13.23 10.36
C LYS A 64 -15.51 12.19 11.04
N LYS A 65 -15.99 10.95 11.15
CA LYS A 65 -15.22 9.84 11.72
C LYS A 65 -13.94 9.53 10.94
N LEU A 66 -14.02 9.52 9.61
CA LEU A 66 -12.85 9.35 8.73
C LEU A 66 -11.83 10.47 8.96
N ILE A 67 -12.30 11.72 8.93
CA ILE A 67 -11.50 12.93 9.12
C ILE A 67 -10.83 12.93 10.49
N ASP A 68 -11.57 12.66 11.55
CA ASP A 68 -11.06 12.64 12.92
C ASP A 68 -9.99 11.54 13.10
N PHE A 69 -10.20 10.36 12.51
CA PHE A 69 -9.19 9.30 12.53
C PHE A 69 -7.95 9.63 11.69
N ALA A 70 -8.14 10.20 10.48
CA ALA A 70 -7.05 10.55 9.58
C ALA A 70 -6.12 11.60 10.20
N ASN A 71 -6.69 12.55 10.95
CA ASN A 71 -5.96 13.56 11.70
C ASN A 71 -5.47 13.09 13.07
N GLY A 72 -5.68 11.82 13.44
CA GLY A 72 -5.25 11.27 14.72
C GLY A 72 -6.03 11.80 15.94
N LYS A 73 -7.10 12.58 15.74
CA LYS A 73 -7.99 13.07 16.80
C LYS A 73 -8.66 11.93 17.56
N VAL A 74 -8.83 10.78 16.90
CA VAL A 74 -9.40 9.56 17.48
C VAL A 74 -8.44 8.39 17.28
N LYS A 75 -7.95 7.80 18.37
CA LYS A 75 -7.28 6.48 18.34
C LYS A 75 -8.22 5.39 18.81
N ILE A 76 -8.22 4.24 18.15
CA ILE A 76 -9.03 3.06 18.55
C ILE A 76 -8.11 2.00 19.14
N ASN A 77 -8.60 1.28 20.17
CA ASN A 77 -7.81 0.23 20.81
C ASN A 77 -7.44 -0.91 19.85
N LYS A 78 -6.45 -1.74 20.23
CA LYS A 78 -6.00 -2.90 19.44
C LYS A 78 -7.15 -3.85 19.07
N HIS A 79 -8.20 -3.90 19.90
CA HIS A 79 -9.41 -4.71 19.70
C HIS A 79 -10.47 -4.04 18.81
N ARG A 80 -10.23 -2.82 18.33
CA ARG A 80 -11.05 -2.10 17.34
C ARG A 80 -12.47 -1.75 17.84
N GLN A 81 -12.67 -1.56 19.15
CA GLN A 81 -13.99 -1.45 19.79
C GLN A 81 -14.23 -0.15 20.57
N ARG A 82 -13.19 0.57 21.00
CA ARG A 82 -13.33 1.79 21.81
C ARG A 82 -12.34 2.87 21.38
N ILE A 83 -12.78 4.13 21.40
CA ILE A 83 -11.92 5.31 21.29
C ILE A 83 -11.07 5.38 22.59
N VAL A 84 -9.76 5.49 22.45
CA VAL A 84 -8.78 5.43 23.56
C VAL A 84 -8.04 6.75 23.76
N GLN A 85 -8.17 7.69 22.83
CA GLN A 85 -7.59 9.03 22.95
C GLN A 85 -8.40 10.00 22.07
N ASN A 86 -8.79 11.12 22.68
CA ASN A 86 -9.27 12.33 22.00
C ASN A 86 -8.14 13.38 22.01
N ASP A 87 -8.12 14.26 21.01
CA ASP A 87 -7.31 15.49 20.98
C ASP A 87 -5.78 15.32 20.82
N ALA A 88 -5.35 14.64 19.74
CA ALA A 88 -3.95 14.69 19.30
C ALA A 88 -3.68 15.91 18.40
N VAL A 89 -2.44 16.42 18.43
CA VAL A 89 -1.94 17.43 17.48
C VAL A 89 -2.09 16.92 16.04
N LEU A 90 -2.60 17.77 15.15
CA LEU A 90 -2.85 17.45 13.76
C LEU A 90 -1.55 17.01 13.06
N SER A 91 -1.51 15.78 12.57
CA SER A 91 -0.39 15.22 11.82
C SER A 91 -0.91 14.74 10.46
N PRO A 92 -0.87 15.58 9.42
CA PRO A 92 -1.45 15.24 8.14
C PRO A 92 -0.68 14.07 7.51
N ALA A 93 -1.42 13.05 7.05
CA ALA A 93 -0.85 11.96 6.28
C ALA A 93 -0.45 12.50 4.88
N ILE A 94 0.79 12.24 4.47
CA ILE A 94 1.29 12.61 3.14
C ILE A 94 0.96 11.46 2.20
N ALA A 95 0.00 11.61 1.29
CA ALA A 95 -0.28 10.58 0.28
C ALA A 95 1.02 10.16 -0.46
N ARG A 96 1.55 8.97 -0.17
CA ARG A 96 2.74 8.39 -0.80
C ARG A 96 2.27 7.44 -1.87
N PRO A 97 2.39 7.77 -3.16
CA PRO A 97 1.82 6.95 -4.20
C PRO A 97 2.55 5.62 -4.39
N TYR A 98 3.89 5.61 -4.26
CA TYR A 98 4.69 4.38 -4.32
C TYR A 98 6.14 4.57 -3.83
N PHE A 99 6.87 3.46 -3.72
CA PHE A 99 8.34 3.38 -3.52
C PHE A 99 8.92 2.34 -4.46
N GLY A 100 10.12 2.59 -4.99
CA GLY A 100 10.88 1.65 -5.81
C GLY A 100 10.96 2.02 -7.28
N ASN A 101 11.53 1.12 -8.08
CA ASN A 101 11.71 1.33 -9.50
C ASN A 101 10.85 0.35 -10.31
N PRO A 102 9.80 0.81 -11.01
CA PRO A 102 8.93 -0.05 -11.81
C PRO A 102 9.66 -0.74 -12.97
N GLU A 103 10.78 -0.20 -13.46
CA GLU A 103 11.56 -0.83 -14.55
C GLU A 103 12.14 -2.19 -14.14
N ILE A 104 12.59 -2.31 -12.89
CA ILE A 104 13.34 -3.47 -12.39
C ILE A 104 12.57 -4.27 -11.34
N ALA A 105 11.39 -3.79 -10.93
CA ALA A 105 10.59 -4.47 -9.92
C ALA A 105 9.95 -5.75 -10.45
N ASP A 106 10.19 -6.88 -9.78
CA ASP A 106 9.49 -8.15 -10.01
C ASP A 106 8.38 -8.39 -8.98
N ILE A 107 8.41 -7.65 -7.87
CA ILE A 107 7.44 -7.78 -6.79
C ILE A 107 6.82 -6.41 -6.54
N VAL A 108 5.50 -6.32 -6.73
CA VAL A 108 4.71 -5.11 -6.44
C VAL A 108 3.79 -5.40 -5.27
N ILE A 109 3.97 -4.66 -4.18
CA ILE A 109 3.15 -4.78 -2.99
C ILE A 109 2.08 -3.69 -3.03
N LEU A 110 0.82 -4.08 -3.20
CA LEU A 110 -0.35 -3.22 -3.13
C LEU A 110 -0.71 -3.00 -1.66
N LYS A 111 -0.61 -1.76 -1.19
CA LYS A 111 -0.84 -1.37 0.20
C LYS A 111 -1.81 -0.19 0.28
N LYS A 112 -2.40 -0.03 1.46
CA LYS A 112 -3.38 0.99 1.82
C LYS A 112 -2.81 2.31 2.35
N LYS A 113 -1.73 2.21 3.12
CA LYS A 113 -1.06 3.34 3.75
C LYS A 113 0.38 2.92 3.95
N ALA A 114 1.24 3.28 2.99
CA ALA A 114 2.67 3.23 3.27
C ALA A 114 3.02 4.24 4.39
N GLU A 115 2.23 5.30 4.54
CA GLU A 115 2.55 6.56 5.21
C GLU A 115 2.53 6.53 6.73
N ASN A 116 1.54 5.88 7.34
CA ASN A 116 1.50 5.72 8.80
C ASN A 116 2.70 4.87 9.30
N ASP A 117 3.37 4.16 8.40
CA ASP A 117 4.56 3.36 8.70
C ASP A 117 5.86 4.17 8.48
N PHE A 118 5.80 5.33 7.81
CA PHE A 118 6.85 6.35 7.78
C PHE A 118 6.52 7.55 8.66
N ILE A 119 5.79 7.29 9.74
CA ILE A 119 5.72 8.25 10.82
C ILE A 119 7.16 8.44 11.31
N ILE A 120 7.77 9.54 10.91
CA ILE A 120 9.01 10.07 11.49
C ILE A 120 8.64 10.74 12.83
N ASN A 121 7.80 10.10 13.63
CA ASN A 121 7.55 10.48 15.02
C ASN A 121 8.33 9.52 15.92
N ASP A 122 9.56 9.18 15.52
CA ASP A 122 10.53 8.79 16.52
C ASP A 122 10.88 10.08 17.27
N PRO A 123 10.42 10.27 18.52
CA PRO A 123 10.73 11.49 19.27
C PRO A 123 12.24 11.64 19.54
N SER A 124 13.06 10.63 19.25
CA SER A 124 14.52 10.70 19.32
C SER A 124 15.20 11.20 18.03
N LEU A 125 14.47 11.36 16.92
CA LEU A 125 15.04 11.90 15.68
C LEU A 125 15.11 13.44 15.75
N PRO A 126 16.27 14.05 15.46
CA PRO A 126 16.38 15.51 15.33
C PRO A 126 15.45 16.04 14.24
N GLU A 127 14.88 17.23 14.44
CA GLU A 127 13.97 17.88 13.47
C GLU A 127 14.58 18.01 12.07
N GLU A 128 15.88 18.33 12.00
CA GLU A 128 16.63 18.39 10.74
C GLU A 128 16.64 17.06 9.97
N MET A 129 16.72 15.93 10.68
CA MET A 129 16.63 14.60 10.07
C MET A 129 15.21 14.29 9.57
N ILE A 130 14.19 14.76 10.28
CA ILE A 130 12.80 14.65 9.86
C ILE A 130 12.60 15.40 8.53
N VAL A 131 13.07 16.64 8.45
CA VAL A 131 13.01 17.48 7.25
C VAL A 131 13.82 16.85 6.11
N HIS A 132 15.03 16.34 6.40
CA HIS A 132 15.88 15.66 5.42
C HIS A 132 15.18 14.45 4.77
N TYR A 133 14.59 13.57 5.59
CA TYR A 133 13.85 12.41 5.07
C TYR A 133 12.63 12.84 4.26
N ARG A 134 11.87 13.85 4.72
CA ARG A 134 10.73 14.40 3.96
C ARG A 134 11.16 14.91 2.59
N ASN A 135 12.24 15.68 2.51
CA ASN A 135 12.76 16.21 1.25
C ASN A 135 13.24 15.10 0.31
N ARG A 136 13.93 14.06 0.82
CA ARG A 136 14.32 12.90 0.01
C ARG A 136 13.14 12.14 -0.55
N ILE A 137 12.10 11.94 0.26
CA ILE A 137 10.86 11.31 -0.20
C ILE A 137 10.23 12.16 -1.31
N LEU A 138 10.12 13.47 -1.14
CA LEU A 138 9.59 14.36 -2.19
C LEU A 138 10.41 14.24 -3.48
N GLN A 139 11.74 14.25 -3.40
CA GLN A 139 12.61 14.09 -4.56
C GLN A 139 12.46 12.73 -5.25
N ASP A 140 12.27 11.63 -4.50
CA ASP A 140 12.06 10.29 -5.07
C ASP A 140 10.74 10.16 -5.80
N ILE A 141 9.68 10.73 -5.23
CA ILE A 141 8.39 10.68 -5.89
C ILE A 141 8.39 11.57 -7.15
N GLN A 142 9.06 12.72 -7.10
CA GLN A 142 9.32 13.55 -8.29
C GLN A 142 10.27 12.88 -9.29
N GLY A 143 10.79 11.69 -9.04
CA GLY A 143 11.77 11.03 -9.92
C GLY A 143 13.12 11.75 -10.00
N LYS A 144 13.35 12.75 -9.14
CA LYS A 144 14.58 13.56 -9.07
C LYS A 144 15.65 12.90 -8.22
N LEU A 145 15.29 11.98 -7.34
CA LEU A 145 16.24 11.25 -6.51
C LEU A 145 16.75 10.01 -7.24
N ASN A 146 18.02 10.07 -7.66
CA ASN A 146 18.75 8.94 -8.21
C ASN A 146 20.05 8.75 -7.43
N LEU A 147 20.42 7.50 -7.16
CA LEU A 147 21.74 7.15 -6.63
C LEU A 147 22.54 6.52 -7.77
N ASN A 148 23.69 7.09 -8.09
CA ASN A 148 24.54 6.64 -9.21
C ASN A 148 23.76 6.51 -10.54
N GLY A 149 22.86 7.45 -10.82
CA GLY A 149 22.03 7.46 -12.02
C GLY A 149 20.87 6.45 -12.04
N GLN A 150 20.60 5.75 -10.94
CA GLN A 150 19.54 4.76 -10.84
C GLN A 150 18.54 5.09 -9.73
N LYS A 151 17.25 4.84 -10.00
CA LYS A 151 16.20 4.86 -8.97
C LYS A 151 16.33 3.64 -8.09
N VAL A 152 16.43 3.87 -6.78
CA VAL A 152 16.62 2.83 -5.76
C VAL A 152 15.40 2.76 -4.83
N PHE A 153 15.25 1.65 -4.14
CA PHE A 153 14.19 1.48 -3.15
C PHE A 153 14.56 2.20 -1.85
N LEU A 154 14.16 3.47 -1.73
CA LEU A 154 14.47 4.32 -0.57
C LEU A 154 14.20 3.69 0.79
N PRO A 155 13.09 2.96 1.02
CA PRO A 155 12.81 2.48 2.35
C PRO A 155 13.87 1.50 2.88
N TYR A 156 14.61 0.86 1.96
CA TYR A 156 15.75 0.04 2.32
C TYR A 156 17.01 0.86 2.61
N ILE A 157 17.32 1.85 1.78
CA ILE A 157 18.50 2.73 1.89
C ILE A 157 18.47 3.52 3.19
N ASP A 158 17.32 4.08 3.54
CA ASP A 158 17.15 4.88 4.75
C ASP A 158 16.83 3.99 5.97
N HIS A 159 16.99 2.66 5.83
CA HIS A 159 16.78 1.66 6.88
C HIS A 159 15.45 1.79 7.63
N HIS A 160 14.39 2.21 6.93
CA HIS A 160 13.12 2.50 7.57
C HIS A 160 12.61 1.30 8.37
N CYS A 161 12.25 1.57 9.64
CA CYS A 161 11.91 0.55 10.62
C CYS A 161 10.77 -0.36 10.15
N TRP A 162 9.77 0.20 9.47
CA TRP A 162 8.64 -0.55 8.94
C TRP A 162 9.05 -1.51 7.82
N PHE A 163 9.94 -1.09 6.92
CA PHE A 163 10.41 -1.92 5.82
C PHE A 163 11.22 -3.09 6.37
N LYS A 164 12.19 -2.80 7.23
CA LYS A 164 13.02 -3.82 7.90
C LYS A 164 12.18 -4.73 8.79
N LYS A 165 11.08 -4.24 9.38
CA LYS A 165 10.20 -5.04 10.22
C LYS A 165 9.25 -5.90 9.41
N TYR A 166 8.52 -5.35 8.45
CA TYR A 166 7.37 -6.02 7.82
C TYR A 166 7.68 -6.64 6.45
N ILE A 167 8.60 -6.06 5.67
CA ILE A 167 8.90 -6.52 4.32
C ILE A 167 10.22 -7.30 4.27
N TYR A 168 11.25 -6.86 5.00
CA TYR A 168 12.61 -7.38 4.87
C TYR A 168 13.28 -7.72 6.21
N SER A 169 12.50 -8.28 7.14
CA SER A 169 13.01 -8.78 8.43
C SER A 169 13.76 -10.11 8.28
N ASN A 170 14.43 -10.56 9.34
CA ASN A 170 15.08 -11.88 9.36
C ASN A 170 14.08 -13.04 9.13
N GLY A 171 12.83 -12.86 9.51
CA GLY A 171 11.75 -13.80 9.23
C GLY A 171 11.11 -13.64 7.85
N SER A 172 11.51 -12.63 7.06
CA SER A 172 10.94 -12.40 5.74
C SER A 172 11.50 -13.38 4.72
N ILE A 173 10.60 -13.98 3.94
CA ILE A 173 10.99 -14.85 2.84
C ILE A 173 11.72 -14.10 1.73
N LEU A 174 11.46 -12.80 1.54
CA LEU A 174 12.19 -11.99 0.56
C LEU A 174 13.68 -11.92 0.92
N LYS A 175 13.98 -11.78 2.21
CA LYS A 175 15.36 -11.78 2.71
C LYS A 175 15.99 -13.18 2.65
N GLN A 176 15.23 -14.23 2.97
CA GLN A 176 15.71 -15.62 2.89
C GLN A 176 16.09 -16.03 1.46
N PHE A 177 15.36 -15.56 0.46
CA PHE A 177 15.67 -15.78 -0.96
C PHE A 177 16.68 -14.77 -1.53
N ASN A 178 17.23 -13.90 -0.68
CA ASN A 178 18.16 -12.83 -1.06
C ASN A 178 17.64 -11.94 -2.20
N ILE A 179 16.32 -11.69 -2.24
CA ILE A 179 15.72 -10.83 -3.25
C ILE A 179 16.27 -9.41 -3.06
N ASN A 180 16.84 -8.83 -4.11
CA ASN A 180 17.33 -7.46 -4.08
C ASN A 180 16.17 -6.49 -3.75
N PRO A 181 16.26 -5.66 -2.69
CA PRO A 181 15.22 -4.69 -2.33
C PRO A 181 14.82 -3.74 -3.45
N ASN A 182 15.72 -3.42 -4.38
CA ASN A 182 15.43 -2.58 -5.54
C ASN A 182 14.48 -3.23 -6.55
N ARG A 183 14.31 -4.56 -6.49
CA ARG A 183 13.34 -5.32 -7.29
C ARG A 183 11.97 -5.44 -6.60
N VAL A 184 11.80 -4.76 -5.48
CA VAL A 184 10.52 -4.63 -4.77
C VAL A 184 10.01 -3.21 -4.98
N MET A 185 8.73 -3.10 -5.28
CA MET A 185 7.99 -1.84 -5.34
C MET A 185 6.82 -1.92 -4.36
N VAL A 186 6.49 -0.82 -3.71
CA VAL A 186 5.30 -0.70 -2.87
C VAL A 186 4.43 0.38 -3.46
N MET A 187 3.16 0.09 -3.77
CA MET A 187 2.22 1.05 -4.34
C MET A 187 1.05 1.27 -3.39
N ASN A 188 0.71 2.53 -3.13
CA ASN A 188 -0.45 2.91 -2.35
C ASN A 188 -1.70 2.88 -3.22
N PHE A 189 -2.28 1.69 -3.35
CA PHE A 189 -3.37 1.43 -4.28
C PHE A 189 -4.74 1.79 -3.71
N PHE A 190 -4.87 1.89 -2.38
CA PHE A 190 -6.15 2.07 -1.71
C PHE A 190 -6.18 3.37 -0.89
N PRO A 191 -6.21 4.54 -1.56
CA PRO A 191 -6.15 5.83 -0.89
C PRO A 191 -7.35 6.02 0.02
N TYR A 192 -7.11 6.69 1.14
CA TYR A 192 -7.98 6.88 2.31
C TYR A 192 -8.43 5.64 3.00
N GLN A 193 -8.50 4.48 2.35
CA GLN A 193 -8.94 3.28 3.00
C GLN A 193 -8.11 3.15 4.29
N THR A 194 -8.77 3.18 5.42
CA THR A 194 -8.22 2.75 6.70
C THR A 194 -8.85 1.40 6.92
N GLY A 195 -8.28 0.50 7.70
CA GLY A 195 -8.97 -0.77 7.99
C GLY A 195 -10.41 -0.50 8.50
N HIS A 196 -11.15 -1.55 8.84
CA HIS A 196 -12.41 -1.44 9.58
C HIS A 196 -12.36 -0.50 10.82
N THR A 197 -11.17 -0.05 11.21
CA THR A 197 -10.79 0.91 12.25
C THR A 197 -11.12 2.38 12.01
N ALA A 198 -11.18 2.98 10.80
CA ALA A 198 -11.64 4.39 10.72
C ALA A 198 -13.08 4.59 10.27
N GLY A 199 -13.80 3.51 9.99
CA GLY A 199 -15.20 3.62 9.58
C GLY A 199 -15.39 4.51 8.36
N ILE A 200 -14.52 4.38 7.36
CA ILE A 200 -14.85 4.88 6.02
C ILE A 200 -16.13 4.16 5.61
N PRO A 201 -17.14 4.89 5.11
CA PRO A 201 -18.31 4.29 4.53
C PRO A 201 -17.91 3.15 3.61
N LYS A 202 -18.53 1.98 3.79
CA LYS A 202 -18.42 0.91 2.79
C LYS A 202 -18.71 1.46 1.39
N ASP A 203 -19.48 2.54 1.28
CA ASP A 203 -19.77 3.30 0.08
C ASP A 203 -18.55 3.84 -0.69
N PHE A 204 -17.40 4.09 -0.04
CA PHE A 204 -16.11 4.41 -0.71
C PHE A 204 -15.25 3.17 -1.01
N LEU A 205 -15.70 2.01 -0.52
CA LEU A 205 -15.20 0.70 -0.87
C LEU A 205 -16.11 0.01 -1.91
N THR A 206 -17.27 0.60 -2.21
CA THR A 206 -18.27 0.02 -3.11
C THR A 206 -18.31 0.73 -4.45
N PHE A 207 -18.82 -0.03 -5.41
CA PHE A 207 -19.00 0.22 -6.83
C PHE A 207 -19.77 1.50 -7.22
N ASN A 208 -20.25 2.29 -6.25
CA ASN A 208 -21.19 3.39 -6.51
C ASN A 208 -20.51 4.76 -6.60
N HIS A 209 -19.29 4.92 -6.07
CA HIS A 209 -18.53 6.17 -6.14
C HIS A 209 -17.06 5.90 -6.44
N TYR A 210 -16.60 6.35 -7.61
CA TYR A 210 -15.20 6.27 -8.00
C TYR A 210 -14.51 7.59 -7.65
N LEU A 211 -13.67 7.58 -6.61
CA LEU A 211 -12.88 8.75 -6.28
C LEU A 211 -11.85 9.01 -7.40
N PRO A 212 -11.68 10.25 -7.87
CA PRO A 212 -10.68 10.57 -8.89
C PRO A 212 -9.28 10.00 -8.60
N SER A 213 -8.81 10.09 -7.36
CA SER A 213 -7.51 9.53 -6.96
C SER A 213 -7.43 8.01 -7.06
N GLN A 214 -8.54 7.31 -6.83
CA GLN A 214 -8.61 5.85 -6.97
C GLN A 214 -8.52 5.45 -8.44
N VAL A 215 -9.19 6.20 -9.32
CA VAL A 215 -9.12 5.99 -10.77
C VAL A 215 -7.69 6.18 -11.26
N MET A 216 -7.03 7.27 -10.86
CA MET A 216 -5.63 7.54 -11.22
C MET A 216 -4.69 6.42 -10.73
N ASN A 217 -4.79 6.00 -9.46
CA ASN A 217 -3.99 4.87 -8.96
C ASN A 217 -4.25 3.57 -9.74
N PHE A 218 -5.46 3.40 -10.25
CA PHE A 218 -5.81 2.26 -11.10
C PHE A 218 -5.18 2.36 -12.49
N GLU A 219 -5.26 3.51 -13.14
CA GLU A 219 -4.64 3.76 -14.45
C GLU A 219 -3.15 3.47 -14.43
N LEU A 220 -2.45 3.87 -13.37
CA LEU A 220 -1.04 3.50 -13.23
C LEU A 220 -0.84 2.00 -13.07
N LEU A 221 -1.67 1.33 -12.24
CA LEU A 221 -1.55 -0.12 -12.09
C LEU A 221 -1.69 -0.81 -13.45
N LEU A 222 -2.61 -0.33 -14.30
CA LEU A 222 -2.76 -0.82 -15.68
C LEU A 222 -1.50 -0.59 -16.50
N LYS A 223 -0.90 0.61 -16.44
CA LYS A 223 0.39 0.88 -17.11
C LYS A 223 1.49 -0.09 -16.66
N ILE A 224 1.55 -0.41 -15.37
CA ILE A 224 2.52 -1.38 -14.83
C ILE A 224 2.20 -2.81 -15.27
N ILE A 225 0.94 -3.20 -15.32
CA ILE A 225 0.55 -4.55 -15.76
C ILE A 225 0.84 -4.77 -17.25
N ASN A 226 0.68 -3.73 -18.06
CA ASN A 226 0.80 -3.79 -19.51
C ASN A 226 2.23 -3.59 -20.05
N ASP A 227 3.26 -3.45 -19.20
CA ASP A 227 4.65 -3.20 -19.65
C ASP A 227 5.42 -4.49 -20.03
N ASP A 228 4.71 -5.54 -20.43
CA ASP A 228 5.21 -6.89 -20.79
C ASP A 228 5.99 -7.64 -19.69
N LYS A 229 6.16 -7.07 -18.49
CA LYS A 229 6.86 -7.75 -17.40
C LYS A 229 5.91 -8.55 -16.53
N ARG A 230 6.26 -9.82 -16.35
CA ARG A 230 5.59 -10.70 -15.40
C ARG A 230 6.05 -10.41 -13.99
N ARG A 231 5.16 -9.86 -13.16
CA ARG A 231 5.43 -9.53 -11.75
C ARG A 231 4.59 -10.38 -10.81
N ILE A 232 5.05 -10.46 -9.56
CA ILE A 232 4.27 -10.94 -8.44
C ILE A 232 3.58 -9.73 -7.81
N TYR A 233 2.25 -9.78 -7.68
CA TYR A 233 1.48 -8.77 -6.97
C TYR A 233 1.12 -9.31 -5.59
N ILE A 234 1.36 -8.55 -4.53
CA ILE A 234 1.03 -8.94 -3.16
C ILE A 234 0.06 -7.92 -2.57
N VAL A 235 -1.09 -8.37 -2.08
CA VAL A 235 -2.08 -7.54 -1.37
C VAL A 235 -2.41 -8.17 -0.02
N SER A 236 -2.74 -7.37 0.99
CA SER A 236 -3.22 -7.96 2.25
C SER A 236 -4.66 -8.45 2.14
N GLU A 237 -5.01 -9.49 2.90
CA GLU A 237 -6.39 -10.02 2.91
C GLU A 237 -7.43 -8.96 3.32
N GLU A 238 -7.07 -8.01 4.20
CA GLU A 238 -7.96 -6.91 4.60
C GLU A 238 -8.15 -5.86 3.49
N GLU A 239 -7.32 -5.90 2.45
CA GLU A 239 -7.29 -4.97 1.31
C GLU A 239 -7.67 -5.69 0.00
N LEU A 240 -7.96 -6.98 0.04
CA LEU A 240 -8.28 -7.76 -1.15
C LEU A 240 -9.73 -7.49 -1.60
N PHE A 241 -9.89 -6.57 -2.54
CA PHE A 241 -11.17 -6.29 -3.19
C PHE A 241 -11.11 -6.74 -4.66
N ILE A 242 -11.08 -8.05 -4.90
CA ILE A 242 -10.93 -8.61 -6.25
C ILE A 242 -11.98 -8.09 -7.24
N SER A 243 -13.17 -7.75 -6.73
CA SER A 243 -14.27 -7.22 -7.51
C SER A 243 -14.00 -5.81 -8.04
N ILE A 244 -13.15 -5.02 -7.39
CA ILE A 244 -12.73 -3.71 -7.89
C ILE A 244 -11.97 -3.90 -9.20
N PHE A 245 -11.05 -4.87 -9.29
CA PHE A 245 -10.33 -5.13 -10.54
C PHE A 245 -11.27 -5.42 -11.70
N LYS A 246 -12.39 -6.14 -11.49
CA LYS A 246 -13.34 -6.43 -12.58
C LYS A 246 -13.95 -5.19 -13.23
N ASN A 247 -14.07 -4.09 -12.49
CA ASN A 247 -14.70 -2.87 -13.01
C ASN A 247 -13.76 -2.04 -13.88
N PHE A 248 -12.46 -2.23 -13.70
CA PHE A 248 -11.44 -1.39 -14.33
C PHE A 248 -10.52 -2.20 -15.26
N THR A 249 -10.80 -3.49 -15.45
CA THR A 249 -9.99 -4.38 -16.29
C THR A 249 -10.89 -5.18 -17.22
N ASN A 250 -10.39 -5.49 -18.41
CA ASN A 250 -11.01 -6.47 -19.29
C ASN A 250 -10.81 -7.90 -18.72
N SER A 251 -11.48 -8.89 -19.31
CA SER A 251 -11.44 -10.28 -18.85
C SER A 251 -10.02 -10.88 -18.84
N GLU A 252 -9.21 -10.55 -19.84
CA GLU A 252 -7.84 -11.03 -19.98
C GLU A 252 -6.95 -10.50 -18.85
N LEU A 253 -6.97 -9.19 -18.62
CA LEU A 253 -6.16 -8.54 -17.60
C LEU A 253 -6.63 -8.87 -16.18
N HIS A 254 -7.93 -9.07 -16.00
CA HIS A 254 -8.48 -9.63 -14.76
C HIS A 254 -7.91 -11.02 -14.48
N GLN A 255 -7.85 -11.88 -15.49
CA GLN A 255 -7.33 -13.24 -15.37
C GLN A 255 -5.82 -13.23 -15.09
N TYR A 256 -5.06 -12.36 -15.78
CA TYR A 256 -3.64 -12.16 -15.49
C TYR A 256 -3.41 -11.76 -14.02
N LEU A 257 -4.21 -10.82 -13.50
CA LEU A 257 -4.14 -10.43 -12.09
C LEU A 257 -4.44 -11.61 -11.19
N VAL A 258 -5.51 -12.36 -11.43
CA VAL A 258 -5.88 -13.56 -10.67
C VAL A 258 -4.74 -14.60 -10.61
N ASP A 259 -3.99 -14.77 -11.69
CA ASP A 259 -2.89 -15.74 -11.79
C ASP A 259 -1.57 -15.24 -11.19
N ASN A 260 -1.44 -13.93 -10.97
CA ASN A 260 -0.22 -13.29 -10.46
C ASN A 260 -0.39 -12.62 -9.09
N LEU A 261 -1.61 -12.56 -8.57
CA LEU A 261 -1.93 -11.99 -7.27
C LEU A 261 -1.73 -13.02 -6.15
N PHE A 262 -1.05 -12.55 -5.11
CA PHE A 262 -0.84 -13.23 -3.85
C PHE A 262 -1.44 -12.43 -2.72
N VAL A 263 -1.97 -13.15 -1.73
CA VAL A 263 -2.70 -12.59 -0.60
C VAL A 263 -1.89 -12.84 0.66
N LEU A 264 -1.50 -11.77 1.34
CA LEU A 264 -0.95 -11.82 2.69
C LEU A 264 -2.10 -12.11 3.68
N SER A 265 -2.25 -13.38 4.00
CA SER A 265 -3.42 -13.98 4.62
C SER A 265 -3.31 -14.07 6.15
N SER A 266 -2.85 -13.00 6.81
CA SER A 266 -2.74 -12.96 8.26
C SER A 266 -3.07 -11.58 8.83
N LYS A 267 -4.05 -11.55 9.75
CA LYS A 267 -4.45 -10.34 10.48
C LYS A 267 -3.47 -9.95 11.58
N GLN A 268 -2.70 -10.90 12.09
CA GLN A 268 -1.78 -10.71 13.22
C GLN A 268 -0.31 -10.66 12.80
N ASN A 269 0.07 -11.46 11.81
CA ASN A 269 1.44 -11.50 11.29
C ASN A 269 1.55 -10.67 10.02
N ARG A 270 2.13 -9.48 10.15
CA ARG A 270 2.36 -8.53 9.05
C ARG A 270 3.64 -8.82 8.25
N HIS A 271 4.43 -9.83 8.63
CA HIS A 271 5.66 -10.20 7.94
C HIS A 271 5.35 -10.98 6.66
N ILE A 272 6.11 -10.80 5.58
CA ILE A 272 5.98 -11.60 4.36
C ILE A 272 6.70 -12.94 4.57
N THR A 273 5.97 -14.04 4.73
CA THR A 273 6.53 -15.39 4.96
C THR A 273 5.94 -16.41 4.00
N ALA A 274 6.61 -17.55 3.82
CA ALA A 274 6.06 -18.68 3.04
C ALA A 274 4.68 -19.11 3.54
N CYS A 275 4.47 -19.03 4.85
CA CYS A 275 3.31 -19.59 5.53
C CYS A 275 2.11 -18.63 5.60
N ASN A 276 2.24 -17.38 5.14
CA ASN A 276 1.12 -16.43 5.12
C ASN A 276 0.92 -15.70 3.80
N VAL A 277 1.73 -15.98 2.77
CA VAL A 277 1.49 -15.49 1.42
C VAL A 277 0.92 -16.63 0.58
N LEU A 278 -0.35 -16.51 0.21
CA LEU A 278 -1.08 -17.52 -0.56
C LEU A 278 -1.27 -17.03 -1.99
N SER A 279 -1.24 -17.92 -2.99
CA SER A 279 -1.78 -17.53 -4.29
C SER A 279 -3.27 -17.18 -4.14
N TYR A 280 -3.80 -16.31 -4.99
CA TYR A 280 -5.22 -15.95 -4.90
C TYR A 280 -6.13 -17.19 -5.01
N LYS A 281 -5.78 -18.16 -5.86
CA LYS A 281 -6.47 -19.46 -5.96
C LYS A 281 -6.46 -20.23 -4.64
N GLU A 282 -5.30 -20.32 -3.99
CA GLU A 282 -5.17 -20.97 -2.67
C GLU A 282 -5.99 -20.23 -1.60
N HIS A 283 -5.96 -18.90 -1.60
CA HIS A 283 -6.75 -18.08 -0.69
C HIS A 283 -8.26 -18.34 -0.83
N VAL A 284 -8.78 -18.38 -2.06
CA VAL A 284 -10.19 -18.71 -2.32
C VAL A 284 -10.53 -20.12 -1.84
N LYS A 285 -9.66 -21.11 -2.09
CA LYS A 285 -9.83 -22.48 -1.58
C LYS A 285 -9.89 -22.50 -0.05
N ARG A 286 -9.03 -21.72 0.62
CA ARG A 286 -9.03 -21.56 2.08
C ARG A 286 -10.36 -21.00 2.60
N LEU A 287 -10.91 -19.97 1.95
CA LEU A 287 -12.21 -19.40 2.34
C LEU A 287 -13.34 -20.44 2.18
N LYS A 288 -13.42 -21.12 1.04
CA LYS A 288 -14.40 -22.20 0.81
C LYS A 288 -14.29 -23.30 1.85
N LYS A 289 -13.07 -23.72 2.20
CA LYS A 289 -12.85 -24.75 3.24
C LYS A 289 -13.27 -24.29 4.63
N LYS A 290 -13.08 -23.01 4.95
CA LYS A 290 -13.52 -22.41 6.21
C LYS A 290 -15.04 -22.40 6.36
N GLU A 291 -15.77 -22.26 5.26
CA GLU A 291 -17.24 -22.33 5.23
C GLU A 291 -17.74 -23.78 5.27
N SER A 292 -17.05 -24.71 4.61
CA SER A 292 -17.51 -26.10 4.49
C SER A 292 -17.16 -27.01 5.68
N LEU A 293 -16.12 -26.69 6.46
CA LEU A 293 -15.62 -27.53 7.53
C LEU A 293 -15.99 -26.95 8.90
N ASN A 294 -16.18 -27.83 9.89
CA ASN A 294 -16.23 -27.38 11.27
C ASN A 294 -14.87 -26.81 11.70
N LYS A 295 -14.87 -26.07 12.83
CA LYS A 295 -13.69 -25.36 13.33
C LYS A 295 -12.46 -26.28 13.48
N ILE A 296 -12.63 -27.46 14.08
CA ILE A 296 -11.51 -28.38 14.38
C ILE A 296 -10.89 -28.90 13.09
N ASP A 297 -11.71 -29.37 12.15
CA ASP A 297 -11.24 -29.94 10.89
C ASP A 297 -10.64 -28.88 9.98
N TYR A 298 -11.20 -27.66 9.99
CA TYR A 298 -10.57 -26.53 9.31
C TYR A 298 -9.16 -26.25 9.84
N TYR A 299 -8.96 -26.24 11.17
CA TYR A 299 -7.64 -25.99 11.74
C TYR A 299 -6.65 -27.10 11.40
N LYS A 300 -7.06 -28.38 11.46
CA LYS A 300 -6.22 -29.52 11.03
C LYS A 300 -5.82 -29.40 9.56
N TRP A 301 -6.79 -29.14 8.69
CA TRP A 301 -6.55 -28.94 7.26
C TRP A 301 -5.59 -27.76 7.01
N ASN A 302 -5.81 -26.61 7.65
CA ASN A 302 -4.97 -25.43 7.48
C ASN A 302 -3.53 -25.65 8.03
N GLN A 303 -3.36 -26.43 9.09
CA GLN A 303 -2.04 -26.85 9.56
C GLN A 303 -1.32 -27.75 8.55
N GLN A 304 -2.03 -28.68 7.94
CA GLN A 304 -1.47 -29.53 6.88
C GLN A 304 -1.01 -28.70 5.67
N GLN A 305 -1.84 -27.76 5.19
CA GLN A 305 -1.44 -26.85 4.12
C GLN A 305 -0.25 -25.95 4.49
N LYS A 306 -0.08 -25.59 5.77
CA LYS A 306 1.12 -24.89 6.24
C LYS A 306 2.37 -25.76 6.12
N LYS A 307 2.31 -27.02 6.56
CA LYS A 307 3.42 -27.98 6.43
C LYS A 307 3.82 -28.21 4.97
N GLU A 308 2.84 -28.38 4.08
CA GLU A 308 3.09 -28.55 2.64
C GLU A 308 3.86 -27.37 2.03
N ARG A 309 3.52 -26.14 2.44
CA ARG A 309 4.25 -24.94 1.98
C ARG A 309 5.66 -24.85 2.53
N GLU A 310 5.88 -25.26 3.78
CA GLU A 310 7.22 -25.35 4.39
C GLU A 310 8.10 -26.37 3.66
N LEU A 311 7.50 -27.44 3.11
CA LEU A 311 8.17 -28.42 2.25
C LEU A 311 8.39 -27.93 0.80
N GLY A 312 8.09 -26.65 0.52
CA GLY A 312 8.32 -26.03 -0.78
C GLY A 312 7.15 -26.14 -1.76
N ASN A 313 6.01 -26.73 -1.36
CA ASN A 313 4.79 -26.76 -2.17
C ASN A 313 4.00 -25.44 -2.02
N SER A 314 4.65 -24.33 -2.37
CA SER A 314 4.06 -22.99 -2.38
C SER A 314 4.26 -22.37 -3.76
N ASP A 315 3.16 -21.91 -4.37
CA ASP A 315 3.20 -21.15 -5.62
C ASP A 315 4.10 -19.91 -5.49
N PHE A 316 4.10 -19.29 -4.31
CA PHE A 316 4.91 -18.10 -4.04
C PHE A 316 6.40 -18.43 -4.05
N ILE A 317 6.80 -19.49 -3.34
CA ILE A 317 8.19 -19.99 -3.36
C ILE A 317 8.63 -20.32 -4.78
N ARG A 318 7.77 -20.99 -5.57
CA ARG A 318 8.07 -21.34 -6.95
C ARG A 318 8.36 -20.10 -7.80
N LYS A 319 7.56 -19.03 -7.66
CA LYS A 319 7.81 -17.77 -8.37
C LYS A 319 9.04 -17.03 -7.86
N LEU A 320 9.32 -17.03 -6.56
CA LEU A 320 10.55 -16.44 -6.01
C LEU A 320 11.80 -17.14 -6.53
N LYS A 321 11.81 -18.48 -6.61
CA LYS A 321 12.92 -19.24 -7.22
C LYS A 321 13.15 -18.85 -8.68
N ALA A 322 12.09 -18.62 -9.45
CA ALA A 322 12.21 -18.17 -10.83
C ALA A 322 12.83 -16.77 -10.94
N ILE A 323 12.52 -15.86 -10.01
CA ILE A 323 13.15 -14.53 -9.94
C ILE A 323 14.64 -14.66 -9.61
N GLN A 324 14.98 -15.49 -8.62
CA GLN A 324 16.36 -15.74 -8.20
C GLN A 324 17.20 -16.38 -9.32
N TYR A 325 16.63 -17.35 -10.06
CA TYR A 325 17.32 -17.97 -11.19
C TYR A 325 17.66 -16.96 -12.29
N LYS A 326 16.77 -16.00 -12.56
CA LYS A 326 17.06 -14.88 -13.48
C LYS A 326 18.20 -13.98 -13.00
N GLU A 327 18.48 -13.90 -11.69
CA GLU A 327 19.62 -13.13 -11.15
C GLU A 327 20.96 -13.85 -11.32
N ALA A 328 20.93 -15.18 -11.30
CA ALA A 328 22.14 -16.00 -11.40
C ALA A 328 22.65 -16.15 -12.84
N LEU A 329 21.84 -15.78 -13.85
CA LEU A 329 22.26 -15.77 -15.25
C LEU A 329 23.17 -14.55 -15.50
N PRO A 330 24.36 -14.73 -16.12
CA PRO A 330 25.18 -13.62 -16.56
C PRO A 330 24.36 -12.72 -17.50
N ARG A 331 24.39 -11.41 -17.26
CA ARG A 331 23.77 -10.41 -18.14
C ARG A 331 24.53 -10.26 -19.44
#